data_AF-A0A212CB92-F1
#
_entry.id   AF-A0A212CB92-F1
#
_cell.length_a   1.000
_cell.length_b   1.000
_cell.length_c   1.000
_cell.angle_alpha   90.00
_cell.angle_beta   90.00
_cell.angle_gamma   90.00
#
_symmetry.space_group_name_H-M   'P 1'
#
loop_
_entity.id
_entity.type
_entity.pdbx_description
1 polymer ?
#
loop_
_entity_poly.entity_id
_entity_poly.type
_entity_poly.pdbx_seq_one_letter_code
_entity_poly.pdbx_strand_id
1 'polypeptide(L)'
;MWDSFLKHIDIHPENTQILDGNAAGLQAERDAFEEMIKAAGLFVGGMGLDEHIAFYKSGSSLLSRTHVKMLAMDTILASAWFFSGNLTKWAWALTVMGAREVVILISGAHKVFALHKAIEEGVNYMWTVFVFLQHPHMVLMCDEDATLELKVKIVKYFRDLKLVHTKLMTPVQYQRERNREKPAF
;
A
#
# COMPACT_ATOMS: atom_id res chain seq x y z
N MET A 1 12.57 8.37 3.18
CA MET A 1 11.77 8.91 2.06
C MET A 1 12.54 9.96 1.26
N TRP A 2 13.07 11.01 1.90
CA TRP A 2 13.91 12.02 1.22
C TRP A 2 15.12 11.41 0.51
N ASP A 3 15.96 10.67 1.25
CA ASP A 3 17.23 10.14 0.72
C ASP A 3 17.08 9.05 -0.34
N SER A 4 15.99 8.30 -0.28
CA SER A 4 15.77 7.13 -1.13
C SER A 4 14.97 7.46 -2.40
N PHE A 5 14.27 8.60 -2.45
CA PHE A 5 13.36 8.90 -3.55
C PHE A 5 13.26 10.40 -3.87
N LEU A 6 12.71 11.22 -2.97
CA LEU A 6 12.27 12.58 -3.30
C LEU A 6 13.38 13.48 -3.85
N LYS A 7 14.61 13.35 -3.36
CA LYS A 7 15.75 14.17 -3.85
C LYS A 7 16.27 13.79 -5.24
N HIS A 8 15.83 12.65 -5.78
CA HIS A 8 16.31 12.09 -7.05
C HIS A 8 15.32 12.28 -8.19
N ILE A 9 14.22 13.02 -7.97
CA ILE A 9 13.17 13.26 -8.94
C ILE A 9 12.80 14.75 -9.00
N ASP A 10 12.18 15.16 -10.09
CA ASP A 10 11.74 16.54 -10.33
C ASP A 10 10.37 16.82 -9.67
N ILE A 11 10.25 16.52 -8.37
CA ILE A 11 9.06 16.86 -7.59
C ILE A 11 9.27 18.17 -6.83
N HIS A 12 8.28 19.05 -6.93
CA HIS A 12 8.21 20.26 -6.14
C HIS A 12 8.00 19.94 -4.64
N PRO A 13 8.83 20.47 -3.72
CA PRO A 13 8.70 20.19 -2.29
C PRO A 13 7.32 20.52 -1.71
N GLU A 14 6.66 21.56 -2.21
CA GLU A 14 5.29 21.95 -1.82
C GLU A 14 4.23 20.89 -2.16
N ASN A 15 4.52 19.99 -3.11
CA ASN A 15 3.67 18.86 -3.47
C ASN A 15 4.01 17.59 -2.67
N THR A 16 4.98 17.66 -1.76
CA THR A 16 5.35 16.54 -0.89
C THR A 16 4.78 16.76 0.51
N GLN A 17 3.90 15.86 0.93
CA GLN A 17 3.18 15.95 2.19
C GLN A 17 3.51 14.72 3.03
N ILE A 18 4.04 14.94 4.24
CA ILE A 18 4.39 13.90 5.20
C ILE A 18 3.78 14.32 6.54
N LEU A 19 3.06 13.41 7.20
CA LEU A 19 2.48 13.66 8.52
C LEU A 19 3.56 14.09 9.52
N ASP A 20 3.31 15.20 10.22
CA ASP A 20 4.18 15.67 11.26
C ASP A 20 3.98 14.87 12.56
N GLY A 21 4.98 14.06 12.91
CA GLY A 21 5.02 13.31 14.17
C GLY A 21 5.30 14.18 15.41
N ASN A 22 5.68 15.45 15.22
CA ASN A 22 5.97 16.39 16.31
C ASN A 22 4.92 17.51 16.42
N ALA A 23 3.81 17.41 15.68
CA ALA A 23 2.76 18.41 15.70
C ALA A 23 2.20 18.61 17.11
N ALA A 24 2.10 19.88 17.55
CA ALA A 24 1.53 20.23 18.86
C ALA A 24 0.05 19.85 18.97
N GLY A 25 -0.66 19.78 17.83
CA GLY A 25 -2.07 19.41 17.73
C GLY A 25 -2.29 18.26 16.76
N LEU A 26 -2.13 17.02 17.25
CA LEU A 26 -2.31 15.80 16.44
C LEU A 26 -3.69 15.75 15.75
N GLN A 27 -4.73 16.24 16.41
CA GLN A 27 -6.08 16.28 15.86
C GLN A 27 -6.18 17.19 14.62
N ALA A 28 -5.57 18.37 14.66
CA ALA A 28 -5.56 19.30 13.53
C ALA A 28 -4.71 18.76 12.37
N GLU A 29 -3.56 18.15 12.68
CA GLU A 29 -2.69 17.50 11.69
C GLU A 29 -3.42 16.38 10.95
N ARG A 30 -4.15 15.53 11.69
CA ARG A 30 -4.99 14.48 11.11
C ARG A 30 -5.98 15.07 10.11
N ASP A 31 -6.76 16.07 10.53
CA ASP A 31 -7.86 16.59 9.72
C ASP A 31 -7.31 17.30 8.47
N ALA A 32 -6.18 18.01 8.56
CA ALA A 32 -5.48 18.57 7.41
C ALA A 32 -5.02 17.49 6.43
N PHE A 33 -4.45 16.39 6.94
CA PHE A 33 -3.96 15.30 6.10
C PHE A 33 -5.09 14.51 5.43
N GLU A 34 -6.24 14.35 6.09
CA GLU A 34 -7.44 13.75 5.50
C GLU A 34 -7.95 14.53 4.28
N GLU A 35 -7.97 15.87 4.34
CA GLU A 35 -8.37 16.67 3.17
C GLU A 35 -7.40 16.50 2.00
N MET A 36 -6.11 16.34 2.28
CA MET A 36 -5.10 16.04 1.25
C MET A 36 -5.30 14.64 0.65
N ILE A 37 -5.61 13.63 1.48
CA ILE A 37 -5.90 12.26 1.01
C ILE A 37 -7.12 12.23 0.09
N LYS A 38 -8.18 13.02 0.37
CA LYS A 38 -9.35 13.09 -0.53
C LYS A 38 -9.02 13.58 -1.93
N ALA A 39 -7.99 14.42 -2.05
CA ALA A 39 -7.49 14.88 -3.35
C ALA A 39 -6.52 13.86 -4.01
N ALA A 40 -6.08 12.83 -3.29
CA ALA A 40 -5.12 11.86 -3.78
C ALA A 40 -5.76 10.84 -4.74
N GLY A 41 -5.13 10.67 -5.90
CA GLY A 41 -5.58 9.71 -6.91
C GLY A 41 -5.17 8.27 -6.61
N LEU A 42 -3.88 8.03 -6.38
CA LEU A 42 -3.31 6.69 -6.27
C LEU A 42 -2.62 6.51 -4.92
N PHE A 43 -2.99 5.45 -4.20
CA PHE A 43 -2.27 5.01 -3.01
C PHE A 43 -1.37 3.82 -3.37
N VAL A 44 -0.07 3.93 -3.05
CA VAL A 44 0.88 2.82 -3.18
C VAL A 44 1.34 2.41 -1.79
N GLY A 45 1.13 1.14 -1.44
CA GLY A 45 1.50 0.57 -0.15
C GLY A 45 2.30 -0.72 -0.30
N GLY A 46 2.84 -1.17 0.83
CA GLY A 46 3.46 -2.49 0.96
C GLY A 46 2.91 -3.23 2.17
N MET A 47 3.20 -4.53 2.25
CA MET A 47 2.81 -5.36 3.38
C MET A 47 3.94 -5.49 4.42
N GLY A 48 3.62 -5.22 5.68
CA GLY A 48 4.47 -5.38 6.87
C GLY A 48 4.77 -6.85 7.18
N LEU A 49 5.79 -7.11 8.00
CA LEU A 49 6.21 -8.47 8.40
C LEU A 49 5.15 -9.18 9.24
N ASP A 50 4.47 -8.41 10.06
CA ASP A 50 3.26 -8.68 10.83
C ASP A 50 1.99 -8.45 10.01
N GLU A 51 2.08 -8.62 8.69
CA GLU A 51 0.94 -8.85 7.79
C GLU A 51 -0.09 -7.71 7.73
N HIS A 52 0.34 -6.48 8.04
CA HIS A 52 -0.47 -5.26 7.95
C HIS A 52 -0.03 -4.33 6.81
N ILE A 53 -0.91 -3.42 6.38
CA ILE A 53 -0.56 -2.31 5.47
C ILE A 53 -0.49 -1.03 6.30
N ALA A 54 0.53 -0.21 6.01
CA ALA A 54 0.81 1.03 6.73
C ALA A 54 0.91 0.79 8.24
N PHE A 55 -0.04 1.29 9.04
CA PHE A 55 -0.14 0.99 10.47
C PHE A 55 -1.54 0.50 10.87
N TYR A 56 -2.32 -0.06 9.93
CA TYR A 56 -3.57 -0.73 10.25
C TYR A 56 -3.29 -2.04 11.01
N LYS A 57 -3.23 -2.00 12.33
CA LYS A 57 -2.95 -3.22 13.12
C LYS A 57 -4.16 -4.10 13.31
N SER A 58 -3.93 -5.39 13.59
CA SER A 58 -4.96 -6.33 14.03
C SER A 58 -5.86 -5.70 15.11
N GLY A 59 -7.18 -5.83 14.94
CA GLY A 59 -8.17 -5.20 15.83
C GLY A 59 -8.42 -3.71 15.56
N SER A 60 -7.84 -3.12 14.52
CA SER A 60 -8.21 -1.77 14.08
C SER A 60 -9.52 -1.81 13.29
N SER A 61 -10.29 -0.73 13.39
CA SER A 61 -11.49 -0.58 12.56
C SER A 61 -11.10 -0.57 11.08
N LEU A 62 -11.79 -1.40 10.29
CA LEU A 62 -11.61 -1.51 8.84
C LEU A 62 -11.99 -0.21 8.11
N LEU A 63 -12.82 0.63 8.74
CA LEU A 63 -13.21 1.96 8.25
C LEU A 63 -12.50 3.08 9.02
N SER A 64 -11.38 2.78 9.69
CA SER A 64 -10.66 3.81 10.45
C SER A 64 -10.09 4.89 9.53
N ARG A 65 -10.23 6.13 10.01
CA ARG A 65 -9.57 7.31 9.44
C ARG A 65 -8.13 7.42 9.93
N THR A 66 -7.38 8.41 9.45
CA THR A 66 -6.03 8.70 9.92
C THR A 66 -6.07 8.88 11.44
N HIS A 67 -5.20 8.25 12.20
CA HIS A 67 -5.18 8.39 13.66
C HIS A 67 -3.84 7.92 14.23
N VAL A 68 -3.57 8.32 15.46
CA VAL A 68 -2.41 7.81 16.20
C VAL A 68 -2.72 6.39 16.70
N LYS A 69 -1.81 5.46 16.43
CA LYS A 69 -1.91 4.06 16.83
C LYS A 69 -0.65 3.64 17.59
N MET A 70 -0.85 2.91 18.67
CA MET A 70 0.25 2.26 19.41
C MET A 70 0.85 1.13 18.57
N LEU A 71 2.18 1.01 18.63
CA LEU A 71 2.88 -0.08 17.98
C LEU A 71 2.70 -1.38 18.77
N ALA A 72 2.45 -2.47 18.05
CA ALA A 72 2.44 -3.82 18.58
C ALA A 72 3.88 -4.30 18.74
N MET A 73 4.08 -5.29 19.61
CA MET A 73 5.41 -5.78 19.93
C MET A 73 6.15 -6.29 18.69
N ASP A 74 5.46 -7.01 17.81
CA ASP A 74 6.07 -7.55 16.58
C ASP A 74 6.57 -6.43 15.65
N THR A 75 5.83 -5.34 15.52
CA THR A 75 6.27 -4.16 14.75
C THR A 75 7.50 -3.49 15.39
N ILE A 76 7.52 -3.39 16.73
CA ILE A 76 8.65 -2.82 17.46
C ILE A 76 9.89 -3.68 17.23
N LEU A 77 9.77 -5.01 17.35
CA LEU A 77 10.88 -5.95 17.13
C LEU A 77 11.38 -5.92 15.69
N ALA A 78 10.48 -5.94 14.71
CA ALA A 78 10.83 -5.85 13.29
C ALA A 78 11.52 -4.52 12.94
N SER A 79 11.19 -3.44 13.65
CA SER A 79 11.76 -2.12 13.43
C SER A 79 12.98 -1.83 14.33
N ALA A 80 13.21 -2.61 15.39
CA ALA A 80 14.18 -2.30 16.45
C ALA A 80 15.60 -2.10 15.92
N TRP A 81 15.98 -2.86 14.89
CA TRP A 81 17.25 -2.69 14.19
C TRP A 81 17.44 -1.25 13.72
N PHE A 82 16.43 -0.64 13.10
CA PHE A 82 16.52 0.70 12.52
C PHE A 82 16.72 1.81 13.57
N PHE A 83 16.30 1.55 14.81
CA PHE A 83 16.29 2.56 15.87
C PHE A 83 17.28 2.25 17.01
N SER A 84 18.19 1.29 16.81
CA SER A 84 19.15 0.86 17.84
C SER A 84 18.47 0.56 19.19
N GLY A 85 17.25 0.01 19.15
CA GLY A 85 16.44 -0.29 20.34
C GLY A 85 15.65 0.88 20.95
N ASN A 86 15.75 2.12 20.41
CA ASN A 86 15.03 3.28 20.91
C ASN A 86 13.88 3.69 19.99
N LEU A 87 12.76 2.95 20.06
CA LEU A 87 11.55 3.24 19.30
C LEU A 87 10.53 4.03 20.10
N THR A 88 9.97 5.05 19.48
CA THR A 88 8.70 5.66 19.90
C THR A 88 7.59 4.61 19.84
N LYS A 89 6.73 4.56 20.86
CA LYS A 89 5.71 3.50 21.01
C LYS A 89 4.46 3.70 20.13
N TRP A 90 4.43 4.73 19.30
CA TRP A 90 3.27 5.11 18.50
C TRP A 90 3.67 5.57 17.10
N ALA A 91 2.75 5.45 16.16
CA ALA A 91 2.88 5.94 14.79
C ALA A 91 1.52 6.40 14.26
N TRP A 92 1.55 7.13 13.14
CA TRP A 92 0.36 7.52 12.41
C TRP A 92 -0.15 6.36 11.53
N ALA A 93 -1.40 5.95 11.72
CA ALA A 93 -2.13 5.14 10.75
C ALA A 93 -2.85 6.08 9.77
N LEU A 94 -2.77 5.79 8.46
CA LEU A 94 -3.33 6.61 7.38
C LEU A 94 -4.65 6.05 6.86
N THR A 95 -5.55 6.91 6.38
CA THR A 95 -6.70 6.46 5.57
C THR A 95 -6.25 6.00 4.19
N VAL A 96 -6.60 4.76 3.83
CA VAL A 96 -6.29 4.21 2.49
C VAL A 96 -7.54 3.99 1.64
N MET A 97 -8.68 3.64 2.25
CA MET A 97 -9.95 3.40 1.54
C MET A 97 -10.54 4.65 0.85
N GLY A 98 -9.98 5.83 1.10
CA GLY A 98 -10.37 7.08 0.45
C GLY A 98 -9.67 7.36 -0.88
N ALA A 99 -8.65 6.59 -1.24
CA ALA A 99 -7.95 6.76 -2.51
C ALA A 99 -8.83 6.32 -3.70
N ARG A 100 -8.58 6.87 -4.90
CA ARG A 100 -9.31 6.42 -6.10
C ARG A 100 -8.81 5.06 -6.59
N GLU A 101 -7.52 4.80 -6.46
CA GLU A 101 -6.88 3.52 -6.80
C GLU A 101 -5.90 3.12 -5.70
N VAL A 102 -5.79 1.81 -5.44
CA VAL A 102 -4.88 1.26 -4.42
C VAL A 102 -4.00 0.19 -5.06
N VAL A 103 -2.68 0.34 -4.95
CA VAL A 103 -1.68 -0.64 -5.38
C VAL A 103 -0.89 -1.12 -4.18
N ILE A 104 -0.87 -2.43 -3.92
CA ILE A 104 -0.07 -3.01 -2.85
C ILE A 104 1.01 -3.91 -3.45
N LEU A 105 2.25 -3.64 -3.05
CA LEU A 105 3.43 -4.42 -3.43
C LEU A 105 3.73 -5.46 -2.34
N ILE A 106 3.87 -6.73 -2.75
CA ILE A 106 4.16 -7.85 -1.87
C ILE A 106 5.31 -8.65 -2.48
N SER A 107 6.39 -8.83 -1.73
CA SER A 107 7.56 -9.56 -2.20
C SER A 107 8.19 -10.39 -1.08
N GLY A 108 8.63 -11.59 -1.45
CA GLY A 108 9.36 -12.52 -0.62
C GLY A 108 8.51 -13.57 0.09
N ALA A 109 9.12 -14.73 0.31
CA ALA A 109 8.47 -15.90 0.92
C ALA A 109 7.94 -15.65 2.35
N HIS A 110 8.53 -14.69 3.07
CA HIS A 110 8.11 -14.33 4.44
C HIS A 110 6.75 -13.60 4.50
N LYS A 111 6.12 -13.34 3.34
CA LYS A 111 4.80 -12.70 3.19
C LYS A 111 3.69 -13.67 2.78
N VAL A 112 4.04 -14.92 2.53
CA VAL A 112 3.18 -15.90 1.88
C VAL A 112 1.94 -16.21 2.71
N PHE A 113 2.10 -16.42 4.01
CA PHE A 113 1.01 -16.75 4.93
C PHE A 113 -0.05 -15.64 4.95
N ALA A 114 0.40 -14.39 5.08
CA ALA A 114 -0.46 -13.21 4.98
C ALA A 114 -1.27 -13.19 3.69
N LEU A 115 -0.61 -13.39 2.55
CA LEU A 115 -1.27 -13.37 1.25
C LEU A 115 -2.24 -14.54 1.08
N HIS A 116 -1.95 -15.70 1.65
CA HIS A 116 -2.90 -16.82 1.68
C HIS A 116 -4.15 -16.48 2.51
N LYS A 117 -3.96 -15.97 3.74
CA LYS A 117 -5.07 -15.49 4.59
C LYS A 117 -5.93 -14.46 3.88
N ALA A 118 -5.30 -13.57 3.13
CA ALA A 118 -5.95 -12.55 2.33
C ALA A 118 -6.99 -13.06 1.35
N ILE A 119 -6.51 -13.91 0.45
CA ILE A 119 -7.19 -14.23 -0.79
C ILE A 119 -8.13 -15.39 -0.55
N GLU A 120 -7.76 -16.31 0.35
CA GLU A 120 -8.46 -17.58 0.50
C GLU A 120 -9.37 -17.65 1.72
N GLU A 121 -9.07 -16.92 2.79
CA GLU A 121 -9.86 -16.97 4.04
C GLU A 121 -10.81 -15.77 4.21
N GLY A 122 -10.65 -14.72 3.40
CA GLY A 122 -11.56 -13.58 3.35
C GLY A 122 -11.26 -12.49 4.37
N VAL A 123 -12.14 -11.48 4.41
CA VAL A 123 -11.92 -10.26 5.21
C VAL A 123 -12.00 -10.58 6.70
N ASN A 124 -10.93 -10.29 7.43
CA ASN A 124 -10.82 -10.48 8.87
C ASN A 124 -10.10 -9.27 9.50
N TYR A 125 -10.63 -8.74 10.61
CA TYR A 125 -10.03 -7.59 11.32
C TYR A 125 -8.68 -7.91 11.98
N MET A 126 -8.31 -9.18 12.09
CA MET A 126 -6.98 -9.61 12.48
C MET A 126 -5.95 -9.39 11.36
N TRP A 127 -6.41 -9.39 10.10
CA TRP A 127 -5.60 -9.29 8.88
C TRP A 127 -6.07 -8.09 8.05
N THR A 128 -5.73 -6.90 8.50
CA THR A 128 -6.29 -5.62 8.02
C THR A 128 -5.96 -5.26 6.59
N VAL A 129 -4.89 -5.82 6.01
CA VAL A 129 -4.47 -5.63 4.61
C VAL A 129 -5.60 -5.91 3.64
N PHE A 130 -6.54 -6.76 4.04
CA PHE A 130 -7.50 -7.34 3.13
C PHE A 130 -8.84 -6.61 3.13
N VAL A 131 -8.96 -5.54 3.92
CA VAL A 131 -10.03 -4.55 3.72
C VAL A 131 -9.98 -3.96 2.32
N PHE A 132 -8.78 -3.83 1.74
CA PHE A 132 -8.62 -3.27 0.41
C PHE A 132 -9.15 -4.19 -0.69
N LEU A 133 -9.36 -5.48 -0.43
CA LEU A 133 -10.08 -6.34 -1.38
C LEU A 133 -11.53 -5.87 -1.61
N GLN A 134 -12.06 -5.06 -0.69
CA GLN A 134 -13.37 -4.39 -0.83
C GLN A 134 -13.28 -3.05 -1.57
N HIS A 135 -12.06 -2.56 -1.88
CA HIS A 135 -11.86 -1.34 -2.63
C HIS A 135 -12.19 -1.57 -4.11
N PRO A 136 -12.97 -0.69 -4.76
CA PRO A 136 -13.44 -0.90 -6.14
C PRO A 136 -12.31 -0.99 -7.17
N HIS A 137 -11.16 -0.35 -6.87
CA HIS A 137 -10.00 -0.32 -7.75
C HIS A 137 -8.73 -0.68 -6.98
N MET A 138 -8.51 -1.98 -6.77
CA MET A 138 -7.32 -2.51 -6.11
C MET A 138 -6.47 -3.35 -7.06
N VAL A 139 -5.15 -3.18 -6.98
CA VAL A 139 -4.16 -4.04 -7.65
C VAL A 139 -3.19 -4.60 -6.61
N LEU A 140 -3.04 -5.92 -6.61
CA LEU A 140 -1.98 -6.62 -5.88
C LEU A 140 -0.86 -6.98 -6.84
N MET A 141 0.36 -6.52 -6.55
CA MET A 141 1.56 -6.90 -7.29
C MET A 141 2.43 -7.79 -6.40
N CYS A 142 2.54 -9.06 -6.79
CA CYS A 142 3.28 -10.07 -6.05
C CYS A 142 4.43 -10.65 -6.89
N ASP A 143 5.55 -10.98 -6.26
CA ASP A 143 6.54 -11.87 -6.85
C ASP A 143 6.13 -13.35 -6.74
N GLU A 144 6.90 -14.25 -7.34
CA GLU A 144 6.58 -15.68 -7.29
C GLU A 144 6.66 -16.24 -5.86
N ASP A 145 7.67 -15.84 -5.11
CA ASP A 145 7.91 -16.28 -3.74
C ASP A 145 6.76 -15.94 -2.80
N ALA A 146 6.11 -14.78 -2.97
CA ALA A 146 4.94 -14.41 -2.17
C ALA A 146 3.71 -15.30 -2.41
N THR A 147 3.67 -16.07 -3.50
CA THR A 147 2.50 -16.88 -3.90
C THR A 147 2.56 -18.35 -3.48
N LEU A 148 3.58 -18.77 -2.73
CA LEU A 148 3.87 -20.19 -2.47
C LEU A 148 2.77 -20.97 -1.73
N GLU A 149 1.99 -20.34 -0.85
CA GLU A 149 0.84 -20.98 -0.16
C GLU A 149 -0.49 -20.77 -0.88
N LEU A 150 -0.52 -20.00 -1.98
CA LEU A 150 -1.75 -19.86 -2.75
C LEU A 150 -2.06 -21.15 -3.49
N LYS A 151 -3.35 -21.49 -3.55
CA LYS A 151 -3.86 -22.58 -4.37
C LYS A 151 -3.42 -22.37 -5.81
N VAL A 152 -2.86 -23.43 -6.40
CA VAL A 152 -2.40 -23.47 -7.80
C VAL A 152 -3.48 -22.94 -8.76
N LYS A 153 -4.77 -23.23 -8.48
CA LYS A 153 -5.89 -22.74 -9.29
C LYS A 153 -5.98 -21.21 -9.33
N ILE A 154 -5.76 -20.55 -8.19
CA ILE A 154 -5.80 -19.08 -8.07
C ILE A 154 -4.62 -18.47 -8.81
N VAL A 155 -3.42 -18.99 -8.59
CA VAL A 155 -2.21 -18.53 -9.27
C VAL A 155 -2.34 -18.67 -10.79
N LYS A 156 -2.82 -19.82 -11.28
CA LYS A 156 -3.07 -20.04 -12.71
C LYS A 156 -4.08 -19.05 -13.28
N TYR A 157 -5.21 -18.85 -12.60
CA TYR A 157 -6.24 -17.90 -13.03
C TYR A 157 -5.68 -16.49 -13.25
N PHE A 158 -4.93 -15.94 -12.29
CA PHE A 158 -4.34 -14.61 -12.43
C PHE A 158 -3.16 -14.56 -13.40
N ARG A 159 -2.43 -15.67 -13.56
CA ARG A 159 -1.37 -15.80 -14.58
C ARG A 159 -1.94 -15.78 -15.99
N ASP A 160 -3.09 -16.41 -16.23
CA ASP A 160 -3.77 -16.39 -17.54
C ASP A 160 -4.29 -14.98 -17.87
N LEU A 161 -4.71 -14.22 -16.86
CA LEU A 161 -5.10 -12.81 -17.01
C LEU A 161 -3.90 -11.85 -17.19
N LYS A 162 -2.66 -12.33 -17.06
CA LYS A 162 -1.46 -11.49 -17.17
C LYS A 162 -1.39 -10.74 -18.50
N LEU A 163 -1.83 -11.34 -19.61
CA LEU A 163 -1.86 -10.67 -20.92
C LEU A 163 -2.79 -9.45 -20.94
N VAL A 164 -3.90 -9.50 -20.22
CA VAL A 164 -4.83 -8.37 -20.08
C VAL A 164 -4.23 -7.33 -19.15
N HIS A 165 -3.72 -7.74 -17.99
CA HIS A 165 -3.16 -6.82 -17.00
C HIS A 165 -1.86 -6.14 -17.46
N THR A 166 -1.06 -6.81 -18.31
CA THR A 166 0.16 -6.20 -18.88
C THR A 166 -0.17 -4.98 -19.74
N LYS A 167 -1.41 -4.88 -20.28
CA LYS A 167 -1.86 -3.68 -21.00
C LYS A 167 -1.89 -2.43 -20.10
N LEU A 168 -2.10 -2.60 -18.79
CA LEU A 168 -2.04 -1.52 -17.79
C LEU A 168 -0.63 -0.97 -17.62
N MET A 169 0.39 -1.81 -17.84
CA MET A 169 1.81 -1.46 -17.71
C MET A 169 2.41 -0.93 -19.02
N THR A 170 1.66 -0.94 -20.12
CA THR A 170 2.15 -0.41 -21.40
C THR A 170 2.36 1.10 -21.27
N PRO A 171 3.55 1.65 -21.58
CA PRO A 171 3.80 3.07 -21.42
C PRO A 171 2.78 3.90 -22.21
N VAL A 172 2.26 4.97 -21.60
CA VAL A 172 1.41 5.96 -22.28
C VAL A 172 2.12 6.55 -23.51
N GLN A 173 3.46 6.61 -23.50
CA GLN A 173 4.28 6.99 -24.65
C GLN A 173 4.12 6.03 -25.84
N TYR A 174 4.14 4.71 -25.61
CA TYR A 174 3.93 3.70 -26.66
C TYR A 174 2.52 3.76 -27.27
N GLN A 175 1.51 4.09 -26.46
CA GLN A 175 0.13 4.29 -26.97
C GLN A 175 -0.03 5.60 -27.74
N ARG A 176 0.67 6.68 -27.36
CA ARG A 176 0.70 7.95 -28.10
C ARG A 176 1.44 7.84 -29.43
N GLU A 177 2.55 7.09 -29.47
CA GLU A 177 3.31 6.83 -30.70
C GLU A 177 2.52 5.99 -31.70
N ARG A 178 1.87 4.91 -31.24
CA ARG A 178 1.00 4.07 -32.11
C ARG A 178 -0.22 4.82 -32.67
N ASN A 179 -0.74 5.81 -31.95
CA ASN A 179 -1.86 6.63 -32.42
C ASN A 179 -1.42 7.76 -33.38
N ARG A 180 -0.14 8.15 -33.40
CA ARG A 180 0.43 9.05 -34.42
C ARG A 180 0.74 8.33 -35.73
N GLU A 181 1.01 7.02 -35.69
CA GLU A 181 1.35 6.21 -36.85
C GLU A 181 0.14 5.65 -37.63
N LYS A 182 -1.09 5.90 -37.17
CA LYS A 182 -2.27 5.60 -37.98
C LYS A 182 -2.45 6.70 -39.02
N PRO A 183 -2.30 6.43 -40.33
CA PRO A 183 -2.70 7.41 -41.33
C PRO A 183 -4.20 7.65 -41.16
N ALA A 184 -4.59 8.93 -41.10
CA ALA A 184 -5.98 9.32 -41.23
C ALA A 184 -6.45 8.85 -42.62
N PHE A 185 -7.36 7.88 -42.64
CA PHE A 185 -8.17 7.59 -43.81
C PHE A 185 -9.27 8.64 -43.92
#